data_AF-A0A0D0RZ87-F1
#
_entry.id   AF-A0A0D0RZ87-F1
#
_cell.length_a   1.000
_cell.length_b   1.000
_cell.length_c   1.000
_cell.angle_alpha   90.00
_cell.angle_beta   90.00
_cell.angle_gamma   90.00
#
_symmetry.space_group_name_H-M   'P 1'
#
loop_
_entity.id
_entity.type
_entity.pdbx_description
1 polymer ?
#
loop_
_entity_poly.entity_id
_entity_poly.type
_entity_poly.pdbx_seq_one_letter_code
_entity_poly.pdbx_strand_id
1 'polypeptide(L)'
;MKTISKRIAVAILPALLLTAGAIAMAAEMPAVVHKPSVEVRSAPDFQAGKIAVLKRNAAVRITDQNGLWYQLQMADGSSGYVRINDVRVASAGAETPAANSQALFGGNSGQGRSTETASVRGINETTLRTARSDAAGLSRLQSYSVSAESAGAHARSKGWQPVRIAWGPDAAAARGSAGQATQADKRATLSTARGLLSRLGGGAIADSAMRVADRAVGKSEQELAAEELELGPAIAGRVLGAAPLWANPEAQKRINLVGRWVASQTSRPQLPWTFGVIDDGEINAYAAPGGYILVTRGMYDLLDNDAELAAVIAHELGHVVQRDHYEVIRKQEIAKVGKDVAMAQVRPHGIAADFARDYVNTHGAAVMMSSLDRDAEYRADEAAGVYLARAGFDPLSFYAVLQKMAALGTRPARMSQLYRTHPPLQARMDRLDQRVHR
;
A
#
# COMPACT_ATOMS: atom_id res chain seq x y z
N MET A 1 -11.30 21.19 82.82
CA MET A 1 -10.37 21.88 81.91
C MET A 1 -10.83 21.67 80.47
N LYS A 2 -10.97 22.76 79.72
CA LYS A 2 -11.40 22.84 78.32
C LYS A 2 -10.34 22.27 77.39
N THR A 3 -10.75 21.59 76.31
CA THR A 3 -10.21 21.71 74.93
C THR A 3 -11.03 20.82 73.99
N ILE A 4 -12.00 21.38 73.28
CA ILE A 4 -11.92 21.95 71.91
C ILE A 4 -11.93 20.87 70.81
N SER A 5 -13.11 20.81 70.21
CA SER A 5 -13.54 20.15 68.97
C SER A 5 -12.67 20.48 67.75
N LYS A 6 -12.37 19.47 66.93
CA LYS A 6 -12.10 19.64 65.49
C LYS A 6 -13.02 18.71 64.71
N ARG A 7 -14.14 19.27 64.22
CA ARG A 7 -14.97 18.66 63.19
C ARG A 7 -14.26 18.83 61.84
N ILE A 8 -13.87 17.73 61.21
CA ILE A 8 -13.46 17.71 59.81
C ILE A 8 -14.75 17.63 58.99
N ALA A 9 -15.08 18.72 58.30
CA ALA A 9 -16.15 18.73 57.32
C ALA A 9 -15.69 17.97 56.07
N VAL A 10 -16.25 16.78 55.85
CA VAL A 10 -16.15 16.08 54.57
C VAL A 10 -17.16 16.75 53.63
N ALA A 11 -16.65 17.52 52.67
CA ALA A 11 -17.46 18.05 51.58
C ALA A 11 -17.86 16.88 50.66
N ILE A 12 -19.12 16.47 50.73
CA ILE A 12 -19.73 15.54 49.77
C ILE A 12 -19.95 16.33 48.47
N LEU A 13 -19.05 16.16 47.49
CA LEU A 13 -19.32 16.59 46.12
C LEU A 13 -20.44 15.70 45.54
N PRO A 14 -21.48 16.26 44.90
CA PRO A 14 -22.44 15.46 44.17
C PRO A 14 -21.73 14.89 42.93
N ALA A 15 -21.72 13.56 42.82
CA ALA A 15 -21.29 12.86 41.62
C ALA A 15 -22.24 13.22 40.47
N LEU A 16 -21.77 14.07 39.56
CA LEU A 16 -22.44 14.38 38.32
C LEU A 16 -22.32 13.14 37.41
N LEU A 17 -23.38 12.32 37.35
CA LEU A 17 -23.54 11.29 36.33
C LEU A 17 -23.61 11.97 34.95
N LEU A 18 -22.48 12.04 34.26
CA LEU A 18 -22.42 12.33 32.83
C LEU A 18 -22.71 11.03 32.06
N THR A 19 -23.99 10.70 31.93
CA THR A 19 -24.45 9.79 30.87
C THR A 19 -24.50 10.57 29.57
N ALA A 20 -23.46 10.48 28.75
CA ALA A 20 -23.48 10.92 27.36
C ALA A 20 -22.80 9.86 26.50
N GLY A 21 -23.50 8.74 26.30
CA GLY A 21 -23.25 7.88 25.15
C GLY A 21 -23.79 8.60 23.92
N ALA A 22 -22.98 9.43 23.28
CA ALA A 22 -23.25 9.85 21.92
C ALA A 22 -23.03 8.62 21.03
N ILE A 23 -24.11 7.93 20.69
CA ILE A 23 -24.10 7.02 19.54
C ILE A 23 -23.85 7.94 18.34
N ALA A 24 -22.63 7.90 17.82
CA ALA A 24 -22.34 8.52 16.54
C ALA A 24 -23.25 7.83 15.52
N MET A 25 -24.34 8.49 15.12
CA MET A 25 -25.11 8.07 13.96
C MET A 25 -24.12 8.13 12.80
N ALA A 26 -23.78 6.98 12.21
CA ALA A 26 -23.04 6.95 10.96
C ALA A 26 -23.78 7.88 9.99
N ALA A 27 -23.10 8.93 9.51
CA ALA A 27 -23.72 9.87 8.59
C ALA A 27 -24.26 9.08 7.40
N GLU A 28 -25.53 9.24 7.07
CA GLU A 28 -26.12 8.53 5.92
C GLU A 28 -25.32 8.88 4.66
N MET A 29 -24.78 7.86 4.00
CA MET A 29 -23.92 8.04 2.83
C MET A 29 -24.71 7.79 1.55
N PRO A 30 -24.87 8.78 0.65
CA PRO A 30 -25.48 8.56 -0.65
C PRO A 30 -24.68 7.54 -1.44
N ALA A 31 -25.37 6.59 -2.05
CA ALA A 31 -24.77 5.56 -2.87
C ALA A 31 -25.68 5.22 -4.06
N VAL A 32 -25.10 4.54 -5.04
CA VAL A 32 -25.80 4.14 -6.25
C VAL A 32 -25.54 2.67 -6.52
N VAL A 33 -26.58 1.93 -6.88
CA VAL A 33 -26.44 0.54 -7.33
C VAL A 33 -25.63 0.49 -8.61
N HIS A 34 -24.47 -0.15 -8.58
CA HIS A 34 -23.56 -0.22 -9.72
C HIS A 34 -23.76 -1.49 -10.55
N LYS A 35 -24.21 -2.60 -9.96
CA LYS A 35 -24.45 -3.84 -10.71
C LYS A 35 -25.75 -3.77 -11.53
N PRO A 36 -25.92 -4.59 -12.60
CA PRO A 36 -27.14 -4.60 -13.42
C PRO A 36 -28.42 -4.82 -12.61
N SER A 37 -28.37 -5.70 -11.62
CA SER A 37 -29.47 -6.03 -10.71
C SER A 37 -28.88 -6.51 -9.38
N VAL A 38 -29.45 -6.07 -8.26
CA VAL A 38 -29.01 -6.42 -6.90
C VAL A 38 -30.21 -6.89 -6.10
N GLU A 39 -30.07 -8.04 -5.44
CA GLU A 39 -31.06 -8.54 -4.49
C GLU A 39 -30.81 -7.90 -3.13
N VAL A 40 -31.84 -7.26 -2.57
CA VAL A 40 -31.80 -6.72 -1.20
C VAL A 40 -32.31 -7.80 -0.26
N ARG A 41 -31.56 -8.03 0.80
CA ARG A 41 -31.81 -9.09 1.78
C ARG A 41 -32.33 -8.55 3.10
N SER A 42 -33.09 -9.35 3.84
CA SER A 42 -33.60 -8.97 5.16
C SER A 42 -32.54 -8.94 6.27
N ALA A 43 -31.40 -9.61 6.07
CA ALA A 43 -30.27 -9.64 7.00
C ALA A 43 -28.93 -9.72 6.22
N PRO A 44 -27.78 -9.39 6.84
CA PRO A 44 -26.45 -9.44 6.20
C PRO A 44 -25.92 -10.88 6.04
N ASP A 45 -26.72 -11.72 5.38
CA ASP A 45 -26.46 -13.14 5.18
C ASP A 45 -26.95 -13.55 3.77
N PHE A 46 -26.17 -14.37 3.08
CA PHE A 46 -26.56 -14.92 1.77
C PHE A 46 -27.79 -15.83 1.82
N GLN A 47 -28.13 -16.40 2.97
CA GLN A 47 -29.32 -17.23 3.16
C GLN A 47 -30.55 -16.42 3.59
N ALA A 48 -30.38 -15.13 3.91
CA ALA A 48 -31.49 -14.28 4.29
C ALA A 48 -32.46 -14.07 3.11
N GLY A 49 -33.74 -13.99 3.44
CA GLY A 49 -34.82 -13.81 2.47
C GLY A 49 -34.64 -12.55 1.63
N LYS A 50 -34.95 -12.65 0.33
CA LYS A 50 -35.01 -11.51 -0.57
C LYS A 50 -36.24 -10.68 -0.26
N ILE A 51 -36.05 -9.38 -0.08
CA ILE A 51 -37.13 -8.42 0.20
C ILE A 51 -37.37 -7.43 -0.95
N ALA A 52 -36.35 -7.16 -1.78
CA ALA A 52 -36.48 -6.30 -2.95
C ALA A 52 -35.42 -6.63 -4.02
N VAL A 53 -35.58 -6.05 -5.21
CA VAL A 53 -34.58 -6.07 -6.27
C VAL A 53 -34.36 -4.65 -6.77
N LEU A 54 -33.12 -4.16 -6.64
CA LEU A 54 -32.72 -2.86 -7.15
C LEU A 54 -32.04 -3.00 -8.51
N LYS A 55 -32.28 -2.03 -9.40
CA LYS A 55 -31.65 -1.96 -10.72
C LYS A 55 -30.44 -1.03 -10.68
N ARG A 56 -29.53 -1.20 -11.65
CA ARG A 56 -28.41 -0.28 -11.88
C ARG A 56 -28.91 1.17 -11.86
N ASN A 57 -28.12 2.05 -11.25
CA ASN A 57 -28.39 3.47 -11.06
C ASN A 57 -29.51 3.80 -10.06
N ALA A 58 -30.09 2.82 -9.37
CA ALA A 58 -30.98 3.11 -8.25
C ALA A 58 -30.20 3.84 -7.15
N ALA A 59 -30.71 5.01 -6.75
CA ALA A 59 -30.17 5.77 -5.64
C ALA A 59 -30.59 5.14 -4.31
N VAL A 60 -29.64 4.99 -3.40
CA VAL A 60 -29.83 4.42 -2.07
C VAL A 60 -29.03 5.22 -1.04
N ARG A 61 -29.36 5.08 0.24
CA ARG A 61 -28.55 5.63 1.33
C ARG A 61 -27.99 4.48 2.15
N ILE A 62 -26.68 4.46 2.34
CA ILE A 62 -26.02 3.53 3.27
C ILE A 62 -26.18 4.12 4.67
N THR A 63 -26.80 3.37 5.56
CA THR A 63 -27.05 3.78 6.95
C THR A 63 -26.11 3.12 7.94
N ASP A 64 -25.60 1.94 7.61
CA ASP A 64 -24.67 1.18 8.45
C ASP A 64 -23.84 0.19 7.62
N GLN A 65 -22.74 -0.30 8.17
CA GLN A 65 -21.89 -1.35 7.60
C GLN A 65 -21.72 -2.50 8.60
N ASN A 66 -22.18 -3.69 8.24
CA ASN A 66 -21.95 -4.92 8.99
C ASN A 66 -20.98 -5.83 8.22
N GLY A 67 -19.69 -5.72 8.55
CA GLY A 67 -18.63 -6.42 7.82
C GLY A 67 -18.62 -6.02 6.34
N LEU A 68 -18.96 -6.96 5.47
CA LEU A 68 -18.98 -6.76 4.01
C LEU A 68 -20.39 -6.57 3.45
N TRP A 69 -21.32 -6.18 4.32
CA TRP A 69 -22.69 -5.84 3.99
C TRP A 69 -22.95 -4.39 4.35
N TYR A 70 -23.62 -3.67 3.45
CA TYR A 70 -24.21 -2.39 3.77
C TYR A 70 -25.68 -2.56 4.12
N GLN A 71 -26.09 -1.91 5.20
CA GLN A 71 -27.49 -1.63 5.43
C GLN A 71 -27.87 -0.41 4.59
N LEU A 72 -28.93 -0.56 3.81
CA LEU A 72 -29.49 0.49 2.97
C LEU A 72 -30.82 0.96 3.52
N GLN A 73 -31.10 2.25 3.33
CA GLN A 73 -32.45 2.79 3.28
C GLN A 73 -32.83 3.03 1.81
N MET A 74 -33.95 2.43 1.40
CA MET A 74 -34.52 2.55 0.06
C MET A 74 -35.46 3.77 -0.03
N ALA A 75 -35.83 4.15 -1.26
CA ALA A 75 -36.64 5.34 -1.52
C ALA A 75 -38.05 5.29 -0.91
N ASP A 76 -38.60 4.10 -0.72
CA ASP A 76 -39.90 3.86 -0.08
C ASP A 76 -39.82 3.83 1.47
N GLY A 77 -38.64 4.11 2.04
CA GLY A 77 -38.39 4.11 3.48
C GLY A 77 -38.08 2.73 4.07
N SER A 78 -38.18 1.66 3.27
CA SER A 78 -37.81 0.32 3.73
C SER A 78 -36.30 0.15 3.82
N SER A 79 -35.84 -0.79 4.65
CA SER A 79 -34.43 -1.08 4.87
C SER A 79 -34.08 -2.52 4.55
N GLY A 80 -32.83 -2.74 4.14
CA GLY A 80 -32.31 -4.08 3.89
C GLY A 80 -30.81 -4.08 3.65
N TYR A 81 -30.27 -5.23 3.30
CA TYR A 81 -28.83 -5.44 3.19
C TYR A 81 -28.43 -5.81 1.78
N VAL A 82 -27.31 -5.24 1.33
CA VAL A 82 -26.63 -5.60 0.08
C VAL A 82 -25.15 -5.82 0.34
N ARG A 83 -24.45 -6.50 -0.57
CA ARG A 83 -22.99 -6.65 -0.46
C ARG A 83 -22.31 -5.32 -0.74
N ILE A 84 -21.14 -5.15 -0.14
CA ILE A 84 -20.36 -3.92 -0.24
C ILE A 84 -20.05 -3.49 -1.68
N ASN A 85 -19.89 -4.46 -2.60
CA ASN A 85 -19.61 -4.23 -4.01
C ASN A 85 -20.88 -4.17 -4.90
N ASP A 86 -22.08 -4.25 -4.33
CA ASP A 86 -23.32 -4.08 -5.07
C ASP A 86 -23.62 -2.60 -5.35
N VAL A 87 -23.08 -1.71 -4.52
CA VAL A 87 -23.26 -0.26 -4.58
C VAL A 87 -21.91 0.46 -4.64
N ARG A 88 -21.94 1.70 -5.14
CA ARG A 88 -20.82 2.64 -5.09
C ARG A 88 -21.21 3.80 -4.21
N VAL A 89 -20.37 4.14 -3.22
CA VAL A 89 -20.53 5.39 -2.49
C VAL A 89 -20.39 6.53 -3.51
N ALA A 90 -21.35 7.45 -3.49
CA ALA A 90 -21.24 8.65 -4.31
C ALA A 90 -20.07 9.47 -3.77
N SER A 91 -18.98 9.56 -4.53
CA SER A 91 -17.93 10.52 -4.25
C SER A 91 -18.57 11.91 -4.15
N ALA A 92 -18.30 12.66 -3.09
CA ALA A 92 -18.76 14.04 -2.99
C ALA A 92 -18.15 14.87 -4.13
N GLY A 93 -18.87 14.97 -5.26
CA GLY A 93 -18.39 15.54 -6.52
C GLY A 93 -17.94 14.45 -7.51
N ALA A 94 -18.48 14.49 -8.73
CA ALA A 94 -18.15 13.53 -9.78
C ALA A 94 -16.68 13.66 -10.21
N GLU A 95 -15.90 12.59 -10.08
CA GLU A 95 -14.58 12.46 -10.73
C GLU A 95 -14.80 12.26 -12.23
N THR A 96 -15.00 13.34 -12.98
CA THR A 96 -15.06 13.27 -14.45
C THR A 96 -13.65 13.13 -15.03
N PRO A 97 -13.47 12.37 -16.13
CA PRO A 97 -12.18 12.25 -16.82
C PRO A 97 -11.57 13.61 -17.23
N ALA A 98 -12.41 14.61 -17.51
CA ALA A 98 -11.99 15.97 -17.84
C ALA A 98 -11.41 16.75 -16.64
N ALA A 99 -11.97 16.54 -15.44
CA ALA A 99 -11.40 17.11 -14.20
C ALA A 99 -10.06 16.45 -13.82
N ASN A 100 -9.77 15.26 -14.36
CA ASN A 100 -8.55 14.50 -14.13
C ASN A 100 -7.39 14.91 -15.04
N SER A 101 -7.64 15.31 -16.28
CA SER A 101 -6.59 15.84 -17.17
C SER A 101 -6.16 17.26 -16.75
N GLN A 102 -7.10 18.11 -16.34
CA GLN A 102 -6.81 19.49 -15.96
C GLN A 102 -5.95 19.59 -14.68
N ALA A 103 -6.04 18.62 -13.77
CA ALA A 103 -5.22 18.55 -12.56
C ALA A 103 -3.81 17.95 -12.81
N LEU A 104 -3.63 17.11 -13.82
CA LEU A 104 -2.33 16.54 -14.20
C LEU A 104 -1.45 17.54 -14.97
N PHE A 105 -2.06 18.52 -15.65
CA PHE A 105 -1.35 19.57 -16.41
C PHE A 105 -1.42 20.96 -15.75
N GLY A 106 -2.18 21.11 -14.66
CA GLY A 106 -2.36 22.36 -13.92
C GLY A 106 -1.24 22.63 -12.92
N GLY A 107 0.01 22.67 -13.38
CA GLY A 107 1.12 23.23 -12.62
C GLY A 107 1.00 24.75 -12.57
N ASN A 108 0.12 25.30 -11.72
CA ASN A 108 0.10 26.72 -11.43
C ASN A 108 0.64 26.96 -10.01
N SER A 109 1.90 27.39 -9.99
CA SER A 109 2.44 28.25 -8.94
C SER A 109 1.52 29.46 -8.73
N GLY A 110 0.78 29.47 -7.61
CA GLY A 110 -0.11 30.57 -7.25
C GLY A 110 -0.23 30.68 -5.75
N GLN A 111 0.33 31.77 -5.21
CA GLN A 111 0.24 32.13 -3.80
C GLN A 111 -1.21 32.32 -3.34
N GLY A 112 -1.50 31.85 -2.12
CA GLY A 112 -2.42 32.53 -1.20
C GLY A 112 -3.91 32.17 -1.29
N ARG A 113 -4.35 31.24 -0.42
CA ARG A 113 -5.17 31.58 0.76
C ARG A 113 -5.31 30.35 1.66
N SER A 114 -4.44 30.30 2.67
CA SER A 114 -4.50 29.38 3.80
C SER A 114 -5.75 29.67 4.62
N THR A 115 -6.72 28.79 4.53
CA THR A 115 -7.47 28.36 5.72
C THR A 115 -6.93 26.98 6.06
N GLU A 116 -5.68 26.96 6.54
CA GLU A 116 -5.11 25.81 7.21
C GLU A 116 -5.97 25.56 8.45
N THR A 117 -6.89 24.61 8.38
CA THR A 117 -7.14 23.77 9.54
C THR A 117 -5.81 23.07 9.83
N ALA A 118 -5.00 23.68 10.68
CA ALA A 118 -3.87 23.02 11.31
C ALA A 118 -4.36 21.67 11.82
N SER A 119 -3.79 20.54 11.34
CA SER A 119 -3.64 19.27 12.10
C SER A 119 -3.23 18.04 11.29
N VAL A 120 -3.17 18.05 9.94
CA VAL A 120 -2.65 16.89 9.19
C VAL A 120 -1.49 17.32 8.31
N ARG A 121 -0.29 17.38 8.91
CA ARG A 121 0.97 17.53 8.16
C ARG A 121 1.56 16.13 7.99
N GLY A 122 1.26 15.46 6.88
CA GLY A 122 1.87 14.17 6.55
C GLY A 122 3.22 14.30 5.86
N ILE A 123 3.89 13.16 5.65
CA ILE A 123 5.20 13.15 5.01
C ILE A 123 5.10 13.49 3.53
N ASN A 124 5.79 14.55 3.11
CA ASN A 124 5.87 14.94 1.71
C ASN A 124 7.20 14.54 1.08
N GLU A 125 7.31 14.74 -0.24
CA GLU A 125 8.46 14.32 -1.04
C GLU A 125 9.75 14.99 -0.57
N THR A 126 9.69 16.27 -0.25
CA THR A 126 10.84 17.02 0.28
C THR A 126 11.30 16.44 1.60
N THR A 127 10.38 16.08 2.50
CA THR A 127 10.71 15.43 3.77
C THR A 127 11.37 14.09 3.54
N LEU A 128 10.82 13.23 2.68
CA LEU A 128 11.42 11.92 2.40
C LEU A 128 12.76 11.99 1.65
N ARG A 129 12.99 13.03 0.83
CA ARG A 129 14.29 13.28 0.19
C ARG A 129 15.37 13.69 1.19
N THR A 130 15.01 14.50 2.19
CA THR A 130 15.96 15.15 3.11
C THR A 130 16.06 14.47 4.47
N ALA A 131 15.16 13.55 4.79
CA ALA A 131 15.18 12.80 6.04
C ALA A 131 16.47 12.02 6.20
N ARG A 132 17.04 12.12 7.40
CA ARG A 132 18.18 11.29 7.82
C ARG A 132 17.66 9.91 8.19
N SER A 133 18.50 8.89 8.02
CA SER A 133 18.14 7.54 8.46
C SER A 133 18.06 7.48 9.99
N ASP A 134 16.96 6.96 10.55
CA ASP A 134 16.81 6.61 11.96
C ASP A 134 17.15 5.12 12.19
N ALA A 135 18.41 4.85 12.52
CA ALA A 135 18.89 3.49 12.81
C ALA A 135 18.26 2.90 14.09
N ALA A 136 17.94 3.74 15.08
CA ALA A 136 17.30 3.28 16.31
C ALA A 136 15.84 2.91 16.06
N GLY A 137 15.12 3.72 15.27
CA GLY A 137 13.79 3.41 14.77
C GLY A 137 13.77 2.12 13.98
N LEU A 138 14.71 1.93 13.06
CA LEU A 138 14.82 0.70 12.27
C LEU A 138 15.03 -0.54 13.16
N SER A 139 15.90 -0.43 14.17
CA SER A 139 16.13 -1.52 15.13
C SER A 139 14.88 -1.83 15.96
N ARG A 140 14.14 -0.79 16.40
CA ARG A 140 12.84 -0.96 17.07
C ARG A 140 11.82 -1.62 16.16
N LEU A 141 11.74 -1.20 14.90
CA LEU A 141 10.83 -1.77 13.91
C LEU A 141 11.08 -3.27 13.75
N GLN A 142 12.35 -3.67 13.58
CA GLN A 142 12.76 -5.07 13.46
C GLN A 142 12.50 -5.89 14.74
N SER A 143 12.54 -5.26 15.93
CA SER A 143 12.23 -5.96 17.19
C SER A 143 10.76 -6.36 17.32
N TYR A 144 9.86 -5.78 16.52
CA TYR A 144 8.44 -6.19 16.48
C TYR A 144 8.17 -7.35 15.51
N SER A 145 9.15 -7.73 14.67
CA SER A 145 8.97 -8.79 13.69
C SER A 145 8.65 -10.13 14.36
N VAL A 146 7.70 -10.85 13.77
CA VAL A 146 7.25 -12.17 14.25
C VAL A 146 7.61 -13.26 13.23
N SER A 147 7.80 -14.49 13.71
CA SER A 147 8.04 -15.64 12.83
C SER A 147 6.77 -16.01 12.05
N ALA A 148 6.95 -16.71 10.92
CA ALA A 148 5.82 -17.26 10.16
C ALA A 148 5.01 -18.26 11.01
N GLU A 149 5.67 -19.00 11.89
CA GLU A 149 5.03 -19.95 12.81
C GLU A 149 4.13 -19.24 13.82
N SER A 150 4.62 -18.18 14.48
CA SER A 150 3.84 -17.41 15.44
C SER A 150 2.65 -16.73 14.77
N ALA A 151 2.85 -16.16 13.58
CA ALA A 151 1.76 -15.58 12.79
C ALA A 151 0.73 -16.63 12.37
N GLY A 152 1.17 -17.82 11.95
CA GLY A 152 0.28 -18.95 11.62
C GLY A 152 -0.49 -19.49 12.82
N ALA A 153 0.12 -19.53 14.01
CA ALA A 153 -0.57 -19.88 15.25
C ALA A 153 -1.66 -18.86 15.60
N HIS A 154 -1.36 -17.57 15.46
CA HIS A 154 -2.33 -16.51 15.63
C HIS A 154 -3.49 -16.63 14.63
N ALA A 155 -3.18 -16.83 13.34
CA ALA A 155 -4.17 -17.03 12.29
C ALA A 155 -5.13 -18.19 12.60
N ARG A 156 -4.59 -19.34 13.03
CA ARG A 156 -5.41 -20.48 13.47
C ARG A 156 -6.31 -20.15 14.66
N SER A 157 -5.80 -19.40 15.65
CA SER A 157 -6.60 -18.96 16.80
C SER A 157 -7.76 -18.03 16.42
N LYS A 158 -7.61 -17.30 15.30
CA LYS A 158 -8.63 -16.43 14.71
C LYS A 158 -9.56 -17.16 13.73
N GLY A 159 -9.32 -18.45 13.46
CA GLY A 159 -10.06 -19.23 12.49
C GLY A 159 -9.74 -18.91 11.03
N TRP A 160 -8.63 -18.22 10.74
CA TRP A 160 -8.20 -17.95 9.36
C TRP A 160 -7.65 -19.24 8.75
N GLN A 161 -8.35 -19.76 7.73
CA GLN A 161 -7.99 -21.00 7.06
C GLN A 161 -7.30 -20.68 5.74
N PRO A 162 -6.04 -21.10 5.54
CA PRO A 162 -5.36 -20.84 4.28
C PRO A 162 -6.00 -21.63 3.14
N VAL A 163 -6.09 -21.01 1.98
CA VAL A 163 -6.68 -21.62 0.78
C VAL A 163 -5.64 -21.61 -0.34
N ARG A 164 -5.58 -22.67 -1.14
CA ARG A 164 -4.65 -22.73 -2.28
C ARG A 164 -5.33 -22.19 -3.52
N ILE A 165 -4.83 -21.07 -4.03
CA ILE A 165 -5.32 -20.44 -5.26
C ILE A 165 -4.12 -20.27 -6.19
N ALA A 166 -4.17 -20.88 -7.37
CA ALA A 166 -3.15 -20.68 -8.39
C ALA A 166 -3.27 -19.27 -8.97
N TRP A 167 -2.14 -18.58 -9.12
CA TRP A 167 -2.10 -17.25 -9.72
C TRP A 167 -0.89 -17.14 -10.65
N GLY A 168 -1.13 -16.73 -11.89
CA GLY A 168 -0.15 -16.78 -12.99
C GLY A 168 1.17 -16.04 -12.71
N PRO A 169 1.14 -14.81 -12.15
CA PRO A 169 2.35 -14.08 -11.80
C PRO A 169 3.28 -14.81 -10.82
N ASP A 170 2.75 -15.57 -9.87
CA ASP A 170 3.57 -16.39 -8.96
C ASP A 170 4.26 -17.56 -9.68
N ALA A 171 3.59 -18.14 -10.68
CA ALA A 171 4.16 -19.23 -11.47
C ALA A 171 5.31 -18.76 -12.38
N ALA A 172 5.29 -17.50 -12.82
CA ALA A 172 6.38 -16.90 -13.58
C ALA A 172 7.61 -16.61 -12.71
N ALA A 173 7.40 -16.20 -11.45
CA ALA A 173 8.49 -16.04 -10.48
C ALA A 173 9.12 -17.39 -10.06
N ALA A 174 8.33 -18.46 -10.00
CA ALA A 174 8.82 -19.81 -9.66
C ALA A 174 9.49 -20.55 -10.83
N ARG A 175 9.07 -20.26 -12.08
CA ARG A 175 9.64 -20.86 -13.30
C ARG A 175 10.73 -19.94 -13.84
N GLY A 176 11.91 -19.97 -13.23
CA GLY A 176 13.12 -19.47 -13.88
C GLY A 176 13.17 -19.99 -15.32
N SER A 177 13.25 -19.07 -16.28
CA SER A 177 13.06 -19.23 -17.73
C SER A 177 13.49 -20.59 -18.31
N ALA A 178 12.57 -21.55 -18.39
CA ALA A 178 12.75 -22.74 -19.20
C ALA A 178 12.59 -22.36 -20.68
N GLY A 179 13.71 -22.03 -21.34
CA GLY A 179 13.79 -21.82 -22.80
C GLY A 179 14.38 -20.49 -23.28
N GLN A 180 14.85 -19.60 -22.40
CA GLN A 180 15.60 -18.40 -22.79
C GLN A 180 17.07 -18.53 -22.38
N ALA A 181 17.97 -17.94 -23.17
CA ALA A 181 19.39 -17.85 -22.84
C ALA A 181 19.57 -17.35 -21.40
N THR A 182 20.34 -18.10 -20.60
CA THR A 182 20.60 -17.73 -19.21
C THR A 182 21.33 -16.40 -19.16
N GLN A 183 21.35 -15.74 -18.01
CA GLN A 183 22.12 -14.50 -17.88
C GLN A 183 23.62 -14.73 -18.04
N ALA A 184 24.12 -15.91 -17.65
CA ALA A 184 25.48 -16.34 -17.95
C ALA A 184 25.70 -16.40 -19.47
N ASP A 185 24.77 -16.97 -20.24
CA ASP A 185 24.86 -17.02 -21.71
C ASP A 185 24.81 -15.63 -22.33
N LYS A 186 23.96 -14.74 -21.82
CA LYS A 186 23.86 -13.34 -22.28
C LYS A 186 25.16 -12.57 -22.00
N ARG A 187 25.72 -12.70 -20.80
CA ARG A 187 27.01 -12.08 -20.43
C ARG A 187 28.17 -12.66 -21.23
N ALA A 188 28.19 -13.97 -21.49
CA ALA A 188 29.20 -14.64 -22.32
C ALA A 188 29.13 -14.21 -23.79
N THR A 189 27.92 -14.05 -24.33
CA THR A 189 27.69 -13.53 -25.68
C THR A 189 28.18 -12.08 -25.77
N LEU A 190 27.86 -11.25 -24.77
CA LEU A 190 28.31 -9.87 -24.71
C LEU A 190 29.83 -9.77 -24.57
N SER A 191 30.47 -10.61 -23.75
CA SER A 191 31.92 -10.62 -23.60
C SER A 191 32.63 -11.06 -24.89
N THR A 192 32.03 -11.98 -25.64
CA THR A 192 32.54 -12.40 -26.96
C THR A 192 32.44 -11.26 -27.96
N ALA A 193 31.31 -10.54 -27.98
CA ALA A 193 31.14 -9.34 -28.81
C ALA A 193 32.13 -8.23 -28.43
N ARG A 194 32.42 -8.04 -27.14
CA ARG A 194 33.48 -7.12 -26.65
C ARG A 194 34.84 -7.48 -27.23
N GLY A 195 35.21 -8.76 -27.15
CA GLY A 195 36.48 -9.26 -27.67
C GLY A 195 36.67 -8.96 -29.15
N LEU A 196 35.62 -9.14 -29.95
CA LEU A 196 35.63 -8.85 -31.39
C LEU A 196 35.69 -7.35 -31.69
N LEU A 197 34.88 -6.52 -31.02
CA LEU A 197 34.85 -5.08 -31.24
C LEU A 197 36.15 -4.37 -30.82
N SER A 198 36.80 -4.84 -29.74
CA SER A 198 38.09 -4.29 -29.30
C SER A 198 39.19 -4.48 -30.35
N ARG A 199 39.13 -5.56 -31.15
CA ARG A 199 40.09 -5.85 -32.22
C ARG A 199 39.91 -4.96 -33.46
N LEU A 200 38.75 -4.29 -33.60
CA LEU A 200 38.41 -3.44 -34.74
C LEU A 200 38.69 -1.94 -34.49
N GLY A 201 39.37 -1.57 -33.40
CA GLY A 201 39.85 -0.20 -33.16
C GLY A 201 38.81 0.82 -32.67
N GLY A 202 37.58 0.40 -32.34
CA GLY A 202 36.49 1.28 -31.87
C GLY A 202 36.47 1.57 -30.36
N GLY A 203 37.62 1.47 -29.68
CA GLY A 203 37.75 1.26 -28.22
C GLY A 203 36.80 2.05 -27.31
N ALA A 204 36.84 3.39 -27.34
CA ALA A 204 36.09 4.20 -26.37
C ALA A 204 34.56 4.22 -26.57
N ILE A 205 34.10 4.25 -27.83
CA ILE A 205 32.67 4.27 -28.17
C ILE A 205 32.08 2.87 -28.00
N ALA A 206 32.80 1.84 -28.45
CA ALA A 206 32.42 0.45 -28.24
C ALA A 206 32.34 0.10 -26.76
N ASP A 207 33.33 0.45 -25.94
CA ASP A 207 33.32 0.18 -24.50
C ASP A 207 32.16 0.87 -23.78
N SER A 208 31.77 2.06 -24.24
CA SER A 208 30.68 2.83 -23.65
C SER A 208 29.31 2.25 -24.00
N ALA A 209 29.07 1.89 -25.27
CA ALA A 209 27.87 1.16 -25.67
C ALA A 209 27.76 -0.19 -24.96
N MET A 210 28.89 -0.86 -24.75
CA MET A 210 28.95 -2.15 -24.05
C MET A 210 28.70 -2.05 -22.56
N ARG A 211 29.02 -0.94 -21.88
CA ARG A 211 28.65 -0.72 -20.48
C ARG A 211 27.14 -0.54 -20.30
N VAL A 212 26.49 0.21 -21.20
CA VAL A 212 25.02 0.32 -21.22
C VAL A 212 24.41 -1.05 -21.48
N ALA A 213 24.96 -1.81 -22.43
CA ALA A 213 24.52 -3.16 -22.73
C ALA A 213 24.72 -4.12 -21.54
N ASP A 214 25.86 -4.10 -20.84
CA ASP A 214 26.11 -4.91 -19.64
C ASP A 214 25.09 -4.63 -18.52
N ARG A 215 24.71 -3.36 -18.32
CA ARG A 215 23.68 -2.97 -17.33
C ARG A 215 22.26 -3.30 -17.79
N ALA A 216 22.05 -3.35 -19.11
CA ALA A 216 20.80 -3.79 -19.71
C ALA A 216 20.66 -5.34 -19.69
N VAL A 217 21.76 -6.10 -19.70
CA VAL A 217 21.76 -7.53 -19.38
C VAL A 217 21.25 -7.64 -17.94
N GLY A 218 20.02 -8.16 -17.78
CA GLY A 218 19.34 -8.25 -16.49
C GLY A 218 20.22 -8.85 -15.38
N LYS A 219 19.92 -8.48 -14.13
CA LYS A 219 20.59 -9.00 -12.93
C LYS A 219 19.98 -10.34 -12.54
N SER A 220 20.78 -11.25 -11.99
CA SER A 220 20.32 -12.58 -11.59
C SER A 220 19.39 -12.47 -10.39
N GLU A 221 18.53 -13.47 -10.16
CA GLU A 221 17.64 -13.45 -9.00
C GLU A 221 18.40 -13.26 -7.67
N GLN A 222 19.62 -13.80 -7.58
CA GLN A 222 20.49 -13.62 -6.41
C GLN A 222 21.02 -12.19 -6.29
N GLU A 223 21.48 -11.57 -7.39
CA GLU A 223 21.91 -10.17 -7.40
C GLU A 223 20.74 -9.23 -7.07
N LEU A 224 19.57 -9.46 -7.68
CA LEU A 224 18.34 -8.70 -7.40
C LEU A 224 17.97 -8.78 -5.91
N ALA A 225 17.88 -10.00 -5.36
CA ALA A 225 17.53 -10.20 -3.98
C ALA A 225 18.55 -9.57 -3.01
N ALA A 226 19.84 -9.66 -3.30
CA ALA A 226 20.88 -9.04 -2.49
C ALA A 226 20.72 -7.51 -2.45
N GLU A 227 20.50 -6.87 -3.60
CA GLU A 227 20.30 -5.42 -3.65
C GLU A 227 19.00 -4.98 -2.96
N GLU A 228 17.90 -5.73 -3.13
CA GLU A 228 16.65 -5.48 -2.42
C GLU A 228 16.84 -5.52 -0.90
N LEU A 229 17.63 -6.46 -0.39
CA LEU A 229 17.95 -6.61 1.03
C LEU A 229 18.85 -5.48 1.57
N GLU A 230 19.65 -4.83 0.72
CA GLU A 230 20.40 -3.64 1.10
C GLU A 230 19.53 -2.36 1.05
N LEU A 231 18.71 -2.23 0.01
CA LEU A 231 17.86 -1.05 -0.23
C LEU A 231 16.76 -0.90 0.81
N GLY A 232 16.12 -2.00 1.19
CA GLY A 232 15.03 -2.04 2.17
C GLY A 232 15.31 -1.27 3.45
N PRO A 233 16.30 -1.69 4.27
CA PRO A 233 16.63 -1.00 5.51
C PRO A 233 17.10 0.45 5.29
N ALA A 234 17.80 0.72 4.18
CA ALA A 234 18.29 2.07 3.87
C ALA A 234 17.15 3.07 3.57
N ILE A 235 16.10 2.59 2.89
CA ILE A 235 14.89 3.37 2.58
C ILE A 235 14.00 3.44 3.83
N ALA A 236 13.71 2.31 4.47
CA ALA A 236 12.85 2.24 5.65
C ALA A 236 13.39 3.11 6.79
N GLY A 237 14.70 3.08 7.06
CA GLY A 237 15.32 3.94 8.08
C GLY A 237 15.13 5.44 7.80
N ARG A 238 15.11 5.86 6.53
CA ARG A 238 14.84 7.26 6.15
C ARG A 238 13.36 7.63 6.25
N VAL A 239 12.45 6.69 5.93
CA VAL A 239 11.02 6.89 6.22
C VAL A 239 10.83 7.09 7.72
N LEU A 240 11.49 6.28 8.56
CA LEU A 240 11.42 6.40 10.01
C LEU A 240 12.02 7.70 10.55
N GLY A 241 13.01 8.27 9.87
CA GLY A 241 13.51 9.60 10.17
C GLY A 241 12.58 10.74 9.74
N ALA A 242 11.67 10.49 8.80
CA ALA A 242 10.62 11.43 8.40
C ALA A 242 9.37 11.33 9.31
N ALA A 243 8.97 10.10 9.64
CA ALA A 243 7.86 9.80 10.54
C ALA A 243 8.24 8.62 11.45
N PRO A 244 8.38 8.82 12.77
CA PRO A 244 8.80 7.77 13.68
C PRO A 244 7.74 6.67 13.78
N LEU A 245 8.10 5.53 14.36
CA LEU A 245 7.11 4.51 14.72
C LEU A 245 6.06 5.09 15.66
N TRP A 246 4.80 4.77 15.40
CA TRP A 246 3.71 5.10 16.32
C TRP A 246 3.92 4.37 17.65
N ALA A 247 3.89 5.11 18.74
CA ALA A 247 4.12 4.64 20.11
C ALA A 247 2.92 3.84 20.66
N ASN A 248 2.56 2.76 19.96
CA ASN A 248 1.47 1.88 20.31
C ASN A 248 1.91 0.40 20.14
N PRO A 249 2.35 -0.27 21.23
CA PRO A 249 2.82 -1.65 21.15
C PRO A 249 1.78 -2.64 20.63
N GLU A 250 0.49 -2.41 20.89
CA GLU A 250 -0.59 -3.27 20.41
C GLU A 250 -0.75 -3.17 18.90
N ALA A 251 -0.71 -1.95 18.36
CA ALA A 251 -0.75 -1.72 16.92
C ALA A 251 0.47 -2.35 16.22
N GLN A 252 1.67 -2.19 16.79
CA GLN A 252 2.90 -2.80 16.24
C GLN A 252 2.83 -4.34 16.28
N LYS A 253 2.31 -4.92 17.36
CA LYS A 253 2.10 -6.38 17.46
C LYS A 253 1.08 -6.87 16.43
N ARG A 254 -0.06 -6.19 16.33
CA ARG A 254 -1.17 -6.56 15.44
C ARG A 254 -0.74 -6.53 13.98
N ILE A 255 -0.10 -5.45 13.52
CA ILE A 255 0.36 -5.35 12.13
C ILE A 255 1.39 -6.43 11.79
N ASN A 256 2.28 -6.79 12.72
CA ASN A 256 3.26 -7.86 12.49
C ASN A 256 2.61 -9.25 12.42
N LEU A 257 1.63 -9.55 13.27
CA LEU A 257 0.90 -10.83 13.22
C LEU A 257 0.08 -10.98 11.93
N VAL A 258 -0.69 -9.95 11.57
CA VAL A 258 -1.51 -9.93 10.34
C VAL A 258 -0.61 -9.94 9.10
N GLY A 259 0.35 -9.01 9.04
CA GLY A 259 1.21 -8.84 7.88
C GLY A 259 2.09 -10.05 7.62
N ARG A 260 2.70 -10.64 8.66
CA ARG A 260 3.52 -11.84 8.48
C ARG A 260 2.70 -13.03 8.00
N TRP A 261 1.45 -13.17 8.47
CA TRP A 261 0.55 -14.21 8.00
C TRP A 261 0.22 -14.05 6.52
N VAL A 262 -0.22 -12.87 6.07
CA VAL A 262 -0.53 -12.63 4.65
C VAL A 262 0.72 -12.80 3.78
N ALA A 263 1.88 -12.31 4.25
CA ALA A 263 3.14 -12.46 3.53
C ALA A 263 3.57 -13.91 3.33
N SER A 264 3.19 -14.82 4.24
CA SER A 264 3.43 -16.26 4.10
C SER A 264 2.64 -16.91 2.96
N GLN A 265 1.65 -16.21 2.42
CA GLN A 265 0.79 -16.67 1.31
C GLN A 265 1.22 -16.13 -0.07
N THR A 266 2.32 -15.37 -0.11
CA THR A 266 2.91 -14.85 -1.34
C THR A 266 3.85 -15.86 -2.00
N SER A 267 4.38 -15.55 -3.19
CA SER A 267 5.48 -16.30 -3.82
C SER A 267 6.86 -16.03 -3.23
N ARG A 268 7.00 -15.04 -2.33
CA ARG A 268 8.27 -14.70 -1.66
C ARG A 268 8.15 -14.76 -0.12
N PRO A 269 7.66 -15.88 0.47
CA PRO A 269 7.42 -15.96 1.91
C PRO A 269 8.70 -15.91 2.76
N GLN A 270 9.86 -16.16 2.13
CA GLN A 270 11.20 -16.21 2.71
C GLN A 270 11.86 -14.84 2.91
N LEU A 271 11.31 -13.75 2.35
CA LEU A 271 11.85 -12.42 2.64
C LEU A 271 11.77 -12.11 4.14
N PRO A 272 12.68 -11.27 4.67
CA PRO A 272 12.65 -10.82 6.06
C PRO A 272 11.55 -9.75 6.26
N TRP A 273 10.31 -10.17 6.03
CA TRP A 273 9.13 -9.32 6.11
C TRP A 273 9.06 -8.58 7.44
N THR A 274 9.03 -7.26 7.37
CA THR A 274 9.08 -6.34 8.50
C THR A 274 7.95 -5.33 8.34
N PHE A 275 7.10 -5.22 9.37
CA PHE A 275 5.90 -4.39 9.33
C PHE A 275 5.91 -3.37 10.46
N GLY A 276 5.39 -2.18 10.23
CA GLY A 276 5.22 -1.20 11.29
C GLY A 276 4.16 -0.16 11.00
N VAL A 277 3.62 0.42 12.07
CA VAL A 277 2.77 1.62 11.98
C VAL A 277 3.63 2.85 12.28
N ILE A 278 3.62 3.84 11.38
CA ILE A 278 4.33 5.12 11.56
C ILE A 278 3.38 6.22 12.00
N ASP A 279 3.86 7.15 12.81
CA ASP A 279 3.09 8.27 13.36
C ASP A 279 2.89 9.38 12.32
N ASP A 280 2.07 9.08 11.32
CA ASP A 280 1.64 9.99 10.26
C ASP A 280 0.11 9.97 10.17
N GLY A 281 -0.50 11.16 10.16
CA GLY A 281 -1.95 11.33 10.04
C GLY A 281 -2.51 11.22 8.62
N GLU A 282 -1.66 11.14 7.59
CA GLU A 282 -2.12 10.81 6.24
C GLU A 282 -2.69 9.39 6.15
N ILE A 283 -3.60 9.15 5.22
CA ILE A 283 -4.06 7.82 4.82
C ILE A 283 -3.10 7.34 3.73
N ASN A 284 -2.14 6.50 4.11
CA ASN A 284 -1.20 5.93 3.17
C ASN A 284 -0.56 4.63 3.69
N ALA A 285 0.16 3.95 2.81
CA ALA A 285 1.09 2.88 3.15
C ALA A 285 2.30 2.93 2.20
N TYR A 286 3.40 2.31 2.60
CA TYR A 286 4.65 2.32 1.85
C TYR A 286 5.29 0.92 1.83
N ALA A 287 5.67 0.45 0.65
CA ALA A 287 6.37 -0.82 0.41
C ALA A 287 7.83 -0.67 -0.05
N ALA A 288 8.81 -0.78 0.86
CA ALA A 288 10.22 -0.75 0.45
C ALA A 288 10.72 -2.16 0.03
N PRO A 289 11.70 -2.23 -0.90
CA PRO A 289 12.35 -3.48 -1.30
C PRO A 289 12.83 -4.32 -0.11
N GLY A 290 12.99 -5.62 -0.30
CA GLY A 290 13.51 -6.52 0.75
C GLY A 290 12.49 -6.88 1.85
N GLY A 291 11.24 -6.41 1.75
CA GLY A 291 10.14 -6.87 2.60
C GLY A 291 9.70 -5.89 3.68
N TYR A 292 9.83 -4.58 3.48
CA TYR A 292 9.43 -3.58 4.46
C TYR A 292 8.08 -2.96 4.08
N ILE A 293 7.11 -3.04 4.99
CA ILE A 293 5.79 -2.41 4.81
C ILE A 293 5.48 -1.50 5.99
N LEU A 294 5.24 -0.23 5.72
CA LEU A 294 4.94 0.79 6.71
C LEU A 294 3.55 1.35 6.44
N VAL A 295 2.64 1.21 7.41
CA VAL A 295 1.28 1.76 7.34
C VAL A 295 1.24 3.03 8.17
N THR A 296 0.64 4.10 7.67
CA THR A 296 0.48 5.33 8.46
C THR A 296 -0.57 5.14 9.54
N ARG A 297 -0.47 5.87 10.66
CA ARG A 297 -1.53 5.92 11.68
C ARG A 297 -2.88 6.32 11.05
N GLY A 298 -2.89 7.31 10.16
CA GLY A 298 -4.12 7.77 9.50
C GLY A 298 -4.79 6.71 8.62
N MET A 299 -4.02 5.80 8.00
CA MET A 299 -4.57 4.61 7.35
C MET A 299 -5.02 3.61 8.40
N TYR A 300 -4.21 3.29 9.40
CA TYR A 300 -4.54 2.31 10.43
C TYR A 300 -5.85 2.64 11.17
N ASP A 301 -6.07 3.92 11.50
CA ASP A 301 -7.28 4.42 12.16
C ASP A 301 -8.53 4.40 11.27
N LEU A 302 -8.37 4.28 9.94
CA LEU A 302 -9.49 4.15 8.99
C LEU A 302 -10.07 2.71 8.94
N LEU A 303 -9.29 1.72 9.37
CA LEU A 303 -9.57 0.30 9.19
C LEU A 303 -10.28 -0.29 10.42
N ASP A 304 -11.38 -1.00 10.22
CA ASP A 304 -12.20 -1.49 11.34
C ASP A 304 -11.72 -2.82 11.91
N ASN A 305 -11.04 -3.64 11.09
CA ASN A 305 -10.77 -5.03 11.44
C ASN A 305 -9.51 -5.59 10.75
N ASP A 306 -9.14 -6.83 11.12
CA ASP A 306 -7.92 -7.50 10.65
C ASP A 306 -7.96 -7.79 9.14
N ALA A 307 -9.14 -7.95 8.55
CA ALA A 307 -9.29 -8.21 7.11
C ALA A 307 -9.01 -6.96 6.27
N GLU A 308 -9.45 -5.79 6.74
CA GLU A 308 -9.13 -4.51 6.09
C GLU A 308 -7.64 -4.14 6.24
N LEU A 309 -7.04 -4.41 7.40
CA LEU A 309 -5.59 -4.29 7.59
C LEU A 309 -4.82 -5.25 6.68
N ALA A 310 -5.24 -6.51 6.63
CA ALA A 310 -4.68 -7.49 5.71
C ALA A 310 -4.80 -7.03 4.26
N ALA A 311 -5.87 -6.30 3.89
CA ALA A 311 -6.10 -5.86 2.53
C ALA A 311 -5.12 -4.77 2.08
N VAL A 312 -4.88 -3.76 2.93
CA VAL A 312 -3.85 -2.73 2.68
C VAL A 312 -2.49 -3.41 2.57
N ILE A 313 -2.14 -4.29 3.51
CA ILE A 313 -0.86 -5.00 3.49
C ILE A 313 -0.74 -5.88 2.24
N ALA A 314 -1.81 -6.58 1.82
CA ALA A 314 -1.79 -7.45 0.65
C ALA A 314 -1.51 -6.69 -0.65
N HIS A 315 -2.00 -5.46 -0.78
CA HIS A 315 -1.66 -4.57 -1.88
C HIS A 315 -0.17 -4.20 -1.86
N GLU A 316 0.35 -3.75 -0.72
CA GLU A 316 1.78 -3.42 -0.55
C GLU A 316 2.71 -4.63 -0.78
N LEU A 317 2.30 -5.82 -0.32
CA LEU A 317 2.99 -7.08 -0.61
C LEU A 317 3.05 -7.33 -2.12
N GLY A 318 1.98 -6.99 -2.85
CA GLY A 318 1.94 -7.04 -4.30
C GLY A 318 3.09 -6.26 -4.94
N HIS A 319 3.37 -5.04 -4.47
CA HIS A 319 4.46 -4.22 -4.99
C HIS A 319 5.85 -4.80 -4.69
N VAL A 320 6.08 -5.29 -3.46
CA VAL A 320 7.36 -5.90 -3.09
C VAL A 320 7.60 -7.21 -3.84
N VAL A 321 6.58 -8.07 -3.95
CA VAL A 321 6.68 -9.35 -4.66
C VAL A 321 7.00 -9.12 -6.14
N GLN A 322 6.35 -8.12 -6.75
CA GLN A 322 6.53 -7.78 -8.15
C GLN A 322 7.72 -6.84 -8.42
N ARG A 323 8.44 -6.44 -7.36
CA ARG A 323 9.62 -5.56 -7.40
C ARG A 323 9.36 -4.18 -8.02
N ASP A 324 8.14 -3.65 -7.93
CA ASP A 324 7.75 -2.44 -8.65
C ASP A 324 8.63 -1.23 -8.29
N HIS A 325 8.83 -0.94 -6.99
CA HIS A 325 9.71 0.15 -6.55
C HIS A 325 11.21 -0.12 -6.81
N TYR A 326 11.63 -1.38 -6.81
CA TYR A 326 13.00 -1.73 -7.17
C TYR A 326 13.26 -1.47 -8.66
N GLU A 327 12.30 -1.79 -9.54
CA GLU A 327 12.43 -1.49 -10.97
C GLU A 327 12.43 0.01 -11.26
N VAL A 328 11.79 0.85 -10.42
CA VAL A 328 11.95 2.31 -10.51
C VAL A 328 13.42 2.70 -10.29
N ILE A 329 14.07 2.18 -9.24
CA ILE A 329 15.50 2.44 -8.94
C ILE A 329 16.37 1.95 -10.10
N ARG A 330 16.10 0.74 -10.60
CA ARG A 330 16.84 0.13 -11.70
C ARG A 330 16.71 0.93 -13.01
N LYS A 331 15.52 1.45 -13.33
CA LYS A 331 15.32 2.34 -14.48
C LYS A 331 16.18 3.61 -14.36
N GLN A 332 16.29 4.19 -13.16
CA GLN A 332 17.15 5.35 -12.91
C GLN A 332 18.64 5.00 -13.01
N GLU A 333 19.05 3.80 -12.58
CA GLU A 333 20.41 3.28 -12.76
C GLU A 333 20.81 3.27 -14.23
N ILE A 334 19.98 2.64 -15.06
CA ILE A 334 20.23 2.50 -16.51
C ILE A 334 20.26 3.88 -17.17
N ALA A 335 19.33 4.78 -16.80
CA ALA A 335 19.29 6.13 -17.33
C ALA A 335 20.54 6.94 -16.97
N LYS A 336 21.04 6.83 -15.73
CA LYS A 336 22.27 7.50 -15.29
C LYS A 336 23.48 6.99 -16.07
N VAL A 337 23.62 5.68 -16.21
CA VAL A 337 24.73 5.07 -16.98
C VAL A 337 24.69 5.53 -18.44
N GLY A 338 23.51 5.60 -19.05
CA GLY A 338 23.36 6.14 -20.40
C GLY A 338 23.81 7.60 -20.53
N LYS A 339 23.48 8.45 -19.56
CA LYS A 339 23.93 9.85 -19.51
C LYS A 339 25.44 9.96 -19.31
N ASP A 340 26.02 9.22 -18.37
CA ASP A 340 27.46 9.23 -18.08
C ASP A 340 28.27 8.82 -19.32
N VAL A 341 27.76 7.83 -20.08
CA VAL A 341 28.30 7.42 -21.38
C VAL A 341 28.20 8.52 -22.43
N ALA A 342 27.04 9.15 -22.58
CA ALA A 342 26.83 10.24 -23.55
C ALA A 342 27.75 11.45 -23.28
N MET A 343 28.04 11.73 -22.01
CA MET A 343 28.89 12.84 -21.59
C MET A 343 30.39 12.49 -21.55
N ALA A 344 30.78 11.27 -21.94
CA ALA A 344 32.14 10.75 -21.82
C ALA A 344 32.74 10.86 -20.39
N GLN A 345 31.91 11.01 -19.36
CA GLN A 345 32.31 11.15 -17.95
C GLN A 345 32.51 9.79 -17.27
N VAL A 346 33.00 8.81 -18.02
CA VAL A 346 33.07 7.41 -17.59
C VAL A 346 34.05 7.29 -16.44
N ARG A 347 33.52 7.24 -15.22
CA ARG A 347 34.30 6.87 -14.05
C ARG A 347 34.29 5.34 -13.93
N PRO A 348 35.44 4.69 -13.65
CA PRO A 348 35.46 3.29 -13.25
C PRO A 348 34.89 3.19 -11.84
N HIS A 349 33.57 3.10 -11.69
CA HIS A 349 32.95 2.75 -10.42
C HIS A 349 32.63 1.26 -10.43
N GLY A 350 33.09 0.58 -9.39
CA GLY A 350 32.81 -0.83 -9.15
C GLY A 350 31.32 -1.09 -8.95
N ILE A 351 30.96 -2.36 -9.15
CA ILE A 351 29.82 -3.11 -8.59
C ILE A 351 28.46 -2.36 -8.47
N ALA A 352 27.41 -2.92 -9.08
CA ALA A 352 26.01 -2.45 -9.02
C ALA A 352 25.50 -1.99 -7.64
N ALA A 353 26.03 -2.56 -6.55
CA ALA A 353 25.74 -2.17 -5.17
C ALA A 353 26.04 -0.68 -4.87
N ASP A 354 27.03 -0.07 -5.54
CA ASP A 354 27.40 1.33 -5.32
C ASP A 354 26.31 2.30 -5.81
N PHE A 355 25.59 1.95 -6.89
CA PHE A 355 24.52 2.80 -7.41
C PHE A 355 23.30 2.78 -6.50
N ALA A 356 22.86 1.61 -6.05
CA ALA A 356 21.68 1.48 -5.20
C ALA A 356 21.83 2.32 -3.91
N ARG A 357 23.02 2.26 -3.29
CA ARG A 357 23.37 3.06 -2.12
C ARG A 357 23.46 4.56 -2.44
N ASP A 358 24.13 4.94 -3.51
CA ASP A 358 24.24 6.35 -3.96
C ASP A 358 22.87 6.95 -4.28
N TYR A 359 22.00 6.18 -4.93
CA TYR A 359 20.66 6.60 -5.28
C TYR A 359 19.84 6.93 -4.03
N VAL A 360 19.82 6.03 -3.04
CA VAL A 360 19.13 6.27 -1.75
C VAL A 360 19.80 7.40 -0.95
N ASN A 361 21.12 7.56 -1.04
CA ASN A 361 21.80 8.69 -0.40
C ASN A 361 21.41 10.04 -1.02
N THR A 362 21.24 10.08 -2.34
CA THR A 362 20.93 11.30 -3.09
C THR A 362 19.44 11.63 -3.07
N HIS A 363 18.57 10.62 -3.13
CA HIS A 363 17.12 10.79 -3.29
C HIS A 363 16.32 10.45 -2.02
N GLY A 364 17.01 10.00 -0.97
CA GLY A 364 16.39 9.60 0.28
C GLY A 364 15.41 8.45 0.09
N ALA A 365 14.25 8.55 0.77
CA ALA A 365 13.15 7.61 0.65
C ALA A 365 12.09 8.05 -0.38
N ALA A 366 12.34 9.09 -1.19
CA ALA A 366 11.35 9.62 -2.13
C ALA A 366 10.95 8.67 -3.25
N VAL A 367 11.73 7.61 -3.47
CA VAL A 367 11.34 6.52 -4.40
C VAL A 367 10.01 5.87 -4.00
N MET A 368 9.68 5.88 -2.70
CA MET A 368 8.41 5.41 -2.15
C MET A 368 7.20 6.26 -2.55
N MET A 369 7.47 7.45 -3.09
CA MET A 369 6.46 8.40 -3.58
C MET A 369 6.43 8.48 -5.09
N SER A 370 7.22 7.64 -5.78
CA SER A 370 7.21 7.59 -7.23
C SER A 370 5.89 6.99 -7.71
N SER A 371 5.20 7.68 -8.61
CA SER A 371 4.04 7.11 -9.29
C SER A 371 4.48 5.87 -10.06
N LEU A 372 3.80 4.76 -9.81
CA LEU A 372 4.00 3.51 -10.54
C LEU A 372 3.13 3.51 -11.81
N ASP A 373 3.49 2.62 -12.75
CA ASP A 373 2.68 2.39 -13.94
C ASP A 373 1.29 1.89 -13.50
N ARG A 374 0.21 2.38 -14.12
CA ARG A 374 -1.18 1.99 -13.73
C ARG A 374 -1.40 0.47 -13.77
N ASP A 375 -0.71 -0.22 -14.66
CA ASP A 375 -0.77 -1.68 -14.74
C ASP A 375 -0.08 -2.36 -13.54
N ALA A 376 0.92 -1.74 -12.91
CA ALA A 376 1.48 -2.23 -11.65
C ALA A 376 0.47 -2.16 -10.51
N GLU A 377 -0.23 -1.04 -10.42
CA GLU A 377 -1.29 -0.78 -9.44
C GLU A 377 -2.44 -1.77 -9.57
N TYR A 378 -2.94 -1.99 -10.79
CA TYR A 378 -3.99 -2.98 -11.03
C TYR A 378 -3.52 -4.43 -10.79
N ARG A 379 -2.24 -4.74 -11.04
CA ARG A 379 -1.68 -6.05 -10.68
C ARG A 379 -1.56 -6.19 -9.16
N ALA A 380 -1.21 -5.14 -8.44
CA ALA A 380 -1.16 -5.14 -6.97
C ALA A 380 -2.57 -5.29 -6.36
N ASP A 381 -3.60 -4.66 -6.94
CA ASP A 381 -5.00 -4.86 -6.58
C ASP A 381 -5.44 -6.32 -6.76
N GLU A 382 -5.05 -6.94 -7.88
CA GLU A 382 -5.31 -8.36 -8.15
C GLU A 382 -4.55 -9.27 -7.17
N ALA A 383 -3.27 -8.97 -6.92
CA ALA A 383 -2.45 -9.68 -5.95
C ALA A 383 -3.08 -9.61 -4.55
N ALA A 384 -3.60 -8.45 -4.16
CA ALA A 384 -4.26 -8.25 -2.88
C ALA A 384 -5.45 -9.21 -2.71
N GLY A 385 -6.32 -9.30 -3.73
CA GLY A 385 -7.44 -10.23 -3.71
C GLY A 385 -7.01 -11.70 -3.57
N VAL A 386 -5.95 -12.11 -4.28
CA VAL A 386 -5.40 -13.47 -4.20
C VAL A 386 -4.79 -13.74 -2.83
N TYR A 387 -3.95 -12.84 -2.31
CA TYR A 387 -3.28 -13.04 -1.03
C TYR A 387 -4.26 -13.01 0.15
N LEU A 388 -5.29 -12.17 0.09
CA LEU A 388 -6.40 -12.19 1.05
C LEU A 388 -7.10 -13.55 1.05
N ALA A 389 -7.53 -14.02 -0.12
CA ALA A 389 -8.19 -15.31 -0.21
C ALA A 389 -7.30 -16.46 0.27
N ARG A 390 -6.02 -16.47 -0.11
CA ARG A 390 -5.06 -17.47 0.37
C ARG A 390 -4.84 -17.41 1.87
N ALA A 391 -4.93 -16.23 2.48
CA ALA A 391 -4.81 -16.04 3.92
C ALA A 391 -6.11 -16.32 4.70
N GLY A 392 -7.20 -16.69 4.02
CA GLY A 392 -8.49 -16.99 4.64
C GLY A 392 -9.36 -15.76 4.90
N PHE A 393 -9.07 -14.63 4.25
CA PHE A 393 -9.90 -13.42 4.27
C PHE A 393 -10.79 -13.36 3.02
N ASP A 394 -11.90 -12.63 3.10
CA ASP A 394 -12.73 -12.33 1.94
C ASP A 394 -12.03 -11.25 1.07
N PRO A 395 -11.79 -11.49 -0.22
CA PRO A 395 -11.16 -10.52 -1.13
C PRO A 395 -11.88 -9.16 -1.20
N LEU A 396 -13.17 -9.12 -0.88
CA LEU A 396 -13.95 -7.89 -0.83
C LEU A 396 -13.52 -6.97 0.32
N SER A 397 -12.69 -7.42 1.26
CA SER A 397 -12.07 -6.53 2.25
C SER A 397 -11.21 -5.44 1.61
N PHE A 398 -10.54 -5.73 0.49
CA PHE A 398 -9.82 -4.68 -0.24
C PHE A 398 -10.77 -3.67 -0.88
N TYR A 399 -11.85 -4.17 -1.47
CA TYR A 399 -12.91 -3.34 -2.01
C TYR A 399 -13.55 -2.45 -0.93
N ALA A 400 -13.71 -2.95 0.29
CA ALA A 400 -14.20 -2.20 1.45
C ALA A 400 -13.32 -0.99 1.78
N VAL A 401 -12.00 -1.18 1.79
CA VAL A 401 -11.04 -0.10 2.03
C VAL A 401 -11.12 0.96 0.94
N LEU A 402 -11.25 0.58 -0.34
CA LEU A 402 -11.44 1.52 -1.45
C LEU A 402 -12.73 2.36 -1.29
N GLN A 403 -13.84 1.74 -0.87
CA GLN A 403 -15.09 2.44 -0.61
C GLN A 403 -14.98 3.42 0.56
N LYS A 404 -14.30 3.02 1.65
CA LYS A 404 -14.05 3.91 2.80
C LYS A 404 -13.24 5.12 2.41
N MET A 405 -12.20 4.92 1.59
CA MET A 405 -11.41 6.02 1.06
C MET A 405 -12.25 6.93 0.14
N ALA A 406 -13.10 6.35 -0.73
CA ALA A 406 -13.99 7.13 -1.60
C ALA A 406 -15.04 7.95 -0.81
N ALA A 407 -15.49 7.42 0.32
CA ALA A 407 -16.44 8.08 1.23
C ALA A 407 -15.92 9.35 1.87
N LEU A 408 -14.59 9.53 1.95
CA LEU A 408 -13.97 10.75 2.48
C LEU A 408 -14.09 11.95 1.53
N GLY A 409 -14.65 11.74 0.32
CA GLY A 409 -14.92 12.78 -0.66
C GLY A 409 -13.81 12.94 -1.70
N THR A 410 -13.93 13.98 -2.53
CA THR A 410 -12.97 14.24 -3.61
C THR A 410 -11.67 14.83 -3.05
N ARG A 411 -10.56 14.10 -3.21
CA ARG A 411 -9.19 14.56 -2.88
C ARG A 411 -9.03 15.20 -1.49
N PRO A 412 -9.49 14.57 -0.40
CA PRO A 412 -9.23 15.08 0.95
C PRO A 412 -7.73 15.26 1.18
N ALA A 413 -7.35 16.32 1.90
CA ALA A 413 -5.94 16.67 2.13
C ALA A 413 -5.12 15.51 2.71
N ARG A 414 -5.73 14.75 3.64
CA ARG A 414 -5.19 13.52 4.25
C ARG A 414 -4.94 12.35 3.28
N MET A 415 -5.33 12.45 2.02
CA MET A 415 -5.07 11.45 0.96
C MET A 415 -4.33 12.06 -0.23
N SER A 416 -3.83 13.29 -0.11
CA SER A 416 -3.19 14.00 -1.21
C SER A 416 -2.05 13.18 -1.84
N GLN A 417 -1.28 12.47 -1.01
CA GLN A 417 -0.19 11.62 -1.47
C GLN A 417 -0.67 10.34 -2.16
N LEU A 418 -1.72 9.70 -1.66
CA LEU A 418 -2.30 8.50 -2.25
C LEU A 418 -2.80 8.78 -3.68
N TYR A 419 -3.47 9.93 -3.92
CA TYR A 419 -3.93 10.30 -5.26
C TYR A 419 -2.80 10.68 -6.24
N ARG A 420 -1.60 10.99 -5.75
CA ARG A 420 -0.42 11.25 -6.62
C ARG A 420 0.26 9.96 -7.05
N THR A 421 0.17 8.94 -6.21
CA THR A 421 0.90 7.67 -6.38
C THR A 421 0.04 6.59 -7.03
N HIS A 422 -1.27 6.60 -6.77
CA HIS A 422 -2.20 5.56 -7.20
C HIS A 422 -3.25 6.08 -8.20
N PRO A 423 -3.85 5.20 -9.04
CA PRO A 423 -4.96 5.55 -9.90
C PRO A 423 -6.21 5.95 -9.09
N PRO A 424 -7.19 6.65 -9.71
CA PRO A 424 -8.45 6.98 -9.06
C PRO A 424 -9.15 5.75 -8.47
N LEU A 425 -9.71 5.89 -7.27
CA LEU A 425 -10.31 4.78 -6.51
C LEU A 425 -11.46 4.11 -7.27
N GLN A 426 -12.29 4.90 -7.96
CA GLN A 426 -13.40 4.36 -8.76
C GLN A 426 -12.89 3.48 -9.91
N ALA A 427 -11.82 3.88 -10.58
CA ALA A 427 -11.22 3.08 -11.66
C ALA A 427 -10.66 1.74 -11.15
N ARG A 428 -10.10 1.73 -9.94
CA ARG A 428 -9.64 0.49 -9.27
C ARG A 428 -10.81 -0.43 -8.93
N MET A 429 -11.88 0.11 -8.36
CA MET A 429 -13.10 -0.66 -8.07
C MET A 429 -13.76 -1.23 -9.32
N ASP A 430 -13.83 -0.46 -10.41
CA ASP A 430 -14.35 -0.92 -11.69
C ASP A 430 -13.51 -2.06 -12.27
N ARG A 431 -12.18 -2.00 -12.10
CA ARG A 431 -11.27 -3.06 -12.53
C ARG A 431 -11.47 -4.35 -11.72
N LEU A 432 -11.68 -4.24 -10.40
CA LEU A 432 -11.98 -5.39 -9.54
C LEU A 432 -13.31 -6.06 -9.93
N ASP A 433 -14.35 -5.27 -10.20
CA ASP A 433 -15.66 -5.81 -10.60
C ASP A 433 -15.63 -6.57 -11.93
N GLN A 434 -14.82 -6.13 -12.90
CA GLN A 434 -14.63 -6.83 -14.16
C GLN A 434 -14.04 -8.23 -13.98
N ARG A 435 -13.26 -8.46 -12.91
CA ARG A 435 -12.62 -9.75 -12.65
C ARG A 435 -13.51 -10.73 -11.92
N VAL A 436 -14.42 -10.28 -11.05
CA VAL A 436 -15.38 -11.18 -10.36
C VAL A 436 -16.26 -11.96 -11.35
N HIS A 437 -16.36 -11.50 -12.61
CA HIS A 437 -17.14 -12.13 -13.67
C HIS A 437 -16.32 -13.07 -14.59
N ARG A 438 -15.04 -13.31 -14.30
CA ARG A 438 -14.18 -14.26 -15.01
C ARG A 438 -13.68 -15.32 -14.05
#